data_AF-A2RH64-F1
#
_entry.id   AF-A2RH64-F1
#
_cell.length_a   1.000
_cell.length_b   1.000
_cell.length_c   1.000
_cell.angle_alpha   90.00
_cell.angle_beta   90.00
_cell.angle_gamma   90.00
#
_symmetry.space_group_name_H-M   'P 1'
#
loop_
_entity.id
_entity.type
_entity.pdbx_description
1 polymer ?
#
loop_
_entity_poly.entity_id
_entity_poly.type
_entity_poly.pdbx_seq_one_letter_code
_entity_poly.pdbx_strand_id
1 'polypeptide(L)'
;MFGLSVQTVYLYGLIICGSLTFLYILFSDLLDGLSEAIPFFNPTLLFSFLTFFSASGYLFAYTSLQNYWIISISALIALLLVILLNVFVLIPLSSAEESLAFTEDSLKGRLGTIITSVPADGYGEVFIEGVSGTI
;
A
#
# COMPACT_ATOMS: atom_id res chain seq x y z
N MET A 1 -14.76 -31.98 11.85
CA MET A 1 -13.77 -31.59 10.82
C MET A 1 -13.48 -30.11 11.05
N PHE A 2 -12.32 -29.58 11.41
CA PHE A 2 -11.21 -30.02 12.27
C PHE A 2 -11.59 -29.68 13.72
N GLY A 3 -11.17 -30.44 14.73
CA GLY A 3 -11.52 -30.18 16.15
C GLY A 3 -10.90 -28.91 16.76
N LEU A 4 -10.66 -27.88 15.95
CA LEU A 4 -10.09 -26.61 16.35
C LEU A 4 -11.21 -25.66 16.77
N SER A 5 -10.99 -24.95 17.88
CA SER A 5 -11.89 -23.92 18.34
C SER A 5 -11.97 -22.81 17.28
N VAL A 6 -13.16 -22.22 17.10
CA VAL A 6 -13.39 -21.13 16.13
C VAL A 6 -12.41 -19.97 16.36
N GLN A 7 -12.04 -19.73 17.63
CA GLN A 7 -11.03 -18.75 18.05
C GLN A 7 -9.66 -19.04 17.42
N THR A 8 -9.25 -20.32 17.36
CA THR A 8 -7.95 -20.72 16.81
C THR A 8 -7.87 -20.45 15.32
N VAL A 9 -8.99 -20.64 14.60
CA VAL A 9 -9.07 -20.33 13.15
C VAL A 9 -8.87 -18.84 12.91
N TYR A 10 -9.55 -17.97 13.68
CA TYR A 10 -9.36 -16.53 13.59
C TYR A 10 -7.95 -16.09 13.98
N LEU A 11 -7.35 -16.73 14.98
CA LEU A 11 -5.98 -16.42 15.40
C LEU A 11 -4.95 -16.79 14.33
N TYR A 12 -5.06 -17.97 13.70
CA TYR A 12 -4.17 -18.32 12.59
C TYR A 12 -4.37 -17.42 11.38
N GLY A 13 -5.62 -17.08 11.05
CA GLY A 13 -5.92 -16.10 10.01
C GLY A 13 -5.25 -14.76 10.29
N LEU A 14 -5.33 -14.27 11.53
CA LEU A 14 -4.71 -13.02 11.96
C LEU A 14 -3.18 -13.05 11.84
N ILE A 15 -2.52 -14.12 12.32
CA ILE A 15 -1.06 -14.21 12.27
C ILE A 15 -0.59 -14.27 10.82
N ILE A 16 -1.19 -15.16 10.01
CA ILE A 16 -0.77 -15.34 8.62
C ILE A 16 -1.00 -14.07 7.80
N CYS A 17 -2.20 -13.49 7.89
CA CYS A 17 -2.53 -12.29 7.11
C CYS A 17 -1.78 -11.07 7.61
N GLY A 18 -1.62 -10.91 8.93
CA GLY A 18 -0.86 -9.82 9.51
C GLY A 18 0.62 -9.88 9.11
N SER A 19 1.23 -11.07 9.13
CA SER A 19 2.60 -11.27 8.64
C SER A 19 2.72 -10.99 7.14
N LEU A 20 1.74 -11.41 6.34
CA LEU A 20 1.72 -11.12 4.90
C LEU A 20 1.57 -9.62 4.62
N THR A 21 0.65 -8.92 5.31
CA THR A 21 0.49 -7.47 5.20
C THR A 21 1.80 -6.77 5.55
N PHE A 22 2.44 -7.15 6.66
CA PHE A 22 3.70 -6.55 7.09
C PHE A 22 4.82 -6.77 6.06
N LEU A 23 4.95 -8.00 5.54
CA LEU A 23 5.93 -8.33 4.51
C LEU A 23 5.65 -7.53 3.22
N TYR A 24 4.39 -7.44 2.82
CA TYR A 24 3.99 -6.72 1.61
C TYR A 24 4.29 -5.23 1.69
N ILE A 25 4.10 -4.60 2.86
CA ILE A 25 4.46 -3.19 3.07
C ILE A 25 5.99 -3.00 3.06
N LEU A 26 6.76 -3.95 3.60
CA LEU A 26 8.22 -3.83 3.64
C LEU A 26 8.87 -3.97 2.25
N PHE A 27 8.27 -4.80 1.39
CA PHE A 27 8.77 -5.08 0.05
C PHE A 27 7.88 -4.48 -1.04
N SER A 28 7.03 -3.49 -0.73
CA SER A 28 6.10 -2.88 -1.68
C SER A 28 6.83 -2.42 -2.94
N ASP A 29 7.96 -1.75 -2.78
CA ASP A 29 8.75 -1.18 -3.86
C ASP A 29 9.31 -2.25 -4.81
N LEU A 30 9.60 -3.45 -4.30
CA LEU A 30 10.03 -4.59 -5.13
C LEU A 30 8.86 -5.26 -5.84
N LEU A 31 7.65 -5.14 -5.30
CA LEU A 31 6.42 -5.73 -5.82
C LEU A 31 5.58 -4.76 -6.64
N ASP A 32 5.94 -3.48 -6.73
CA ASP A 32 5.20 -2.49 -7.52
C ASP A 32 5.14 -2.83 -9.01
N GLY A 33 6.15 -3.50 -9.56
CA GLY A 33 6.09 -4.03 -10.93
C GLY A 33 5.01 -5.11 -11.14
N LEU A 34 4.51 -5.75 -10.08
CA LEU A 34 3.38 -6.69 -10.14
C LEU A 34 2.03 -5.98 -9.97
N SER A 35 1.98 -4.82 -9.31
CA SER A 35 0.75 -4.04 -9.13
C SER A 35 0.36 -3.29 -10.41
N GLU A 36 1.33 -2.87 -11.22
CA GLU A 36 1.11 -2.30 -12.56
C GLU A 36 0.36 -3.24 -13.52
N ALA A 37 0.47 -4.56 -13.32
CA ALA A 37 -0.25 -5.54 -14.12
C ALA A 37 -1.77 -5.57 -13.87
N ILE A 38 -2.23 -5.09 -12.70
CA ILE A 38 -3.66 -5.06 -12.33
C ILE A 38 -4.00 -3.71 -11.68
N PRO A 39 -4.31 -2.67 -12.48
CA PRO A 39 -4.45 -1.28 -12.01
C PRO A 39 -5.60 -1.02 -11.01
N PHE A 40 -6.47 -2.01 -10.77
CA PHE A 40 -7.59 -1.92 -9.82
C PHE A 40 -7.42 -2.77 -8.55
N PHE A 41 -6.32 -3.53 -8.42
CA PHE A 41 -6.14 -4.44 -7.30
C PHE A 41 -4.92 -4.07 -6.47
N ASN A 42 -5.16 -3.45 -5.32
CA ASN A 42 -4.13 -3.16 -4.34
C ASN A 42 -4.02 -4.33 -3.34
N PRO A 43 -3.00 -5.21 -3.43
CA PRO A 43 -2.92 -6.43 -2.61
C PRO A 43 -2.79 -6.09 -1.12
N THR A 44 -2.14 -4.97 -0.79
CA THR A 44 -2.03 -4.43 0.56
C THR A 44 -3.39 -4.19 1.21
N LEU A 45 -4.38 -3.69 0.46
CA LEU A 45 -5.73 -3.47 0.97
C LEU A 45 -6.45 -4.78 1.27
N LEU A 46 -6.30 -5.79 0.41
CA LEU A 46 -6.89 -7.11 0.61
C LEU A 46 -6.34 -7.77 1.88
N PHE A 47 -5.02 -7.80 2.04
CA PHE A 47 -4.41 -8.41 3.21
C PHE A 47 -4.73 -7.63 4.50
N SER A 48 -4.77 -6.30 4.43
CA SER A 48 -5.21 -5.46 5.56
C SER A 48 -6.65 -5.76 5.95
N PHE A 49 -7.56 -5.92 4.99
CA PHE A 49 -8.94 -6.33 5.24
C PHE A 49 -9.01 -7.68 5.94
N LEU A 50 -8.29 -8.67 5.44
CA LEU A 50 -8.32 -10.02 6.01
C LEU A 50 -7.72 -10.05 7.43
N THR A 51 -6.72 -9.20 7.68
CA THR A 51 -6.13 -9.01 9.02
C THR A 51 -7.13 -8.40 9.99
N PHE A 52 -7.79 -7.28 9.64
CA PHE A 52 -8.79 -6.66 10.51
C PHE A 52 -10.03 -7.52 10.69
N PHE A 53 -10.44 -8.26 9.65
CA PHE A 53 -11.53 -9.22 9.73
C PHE A 53 -11.19 -10.35 10.71
N SER A 54 -9.98 -10.90 10.63
CA SER A 54 -9.51 -11.92 11.56
C SER A 54 -9.35 -11.38 12.99
N ALA A 55 -8.89 -10.14 13.15
CA ALA A 55 -8.73 -9.48 14.45
C ALA A 55 -10.07 -9.25 15.15
N SER A 56 -11.01 -8.63 14.44
CA SER A 56 -12.36 -8.39 14.96
C SER A 56 -13.10 -9.71 15.20
N GLY A 57 -13.01 -10.67 14.27
CA GLY A 57 -13.55 -12.02 14.43
C GLY A 57 -13.01 -12.73 15.68
N TYR A 58 -11.71 -12.64 15.93
CA TYR A 58 -11.08 -13.19 17.13
C TYR A 58 -11.61 -12.54 18.42
N LEU A 59 -11.72 -11.21 18.46
CA LEU A 59 -12.25 -10.48 19.62
C LEU A 59 -13.71 -10.86 19.91
N PHE A 60 -14.57 -10.88 18.88
CA PHE A 60 -15.98 -11.21 19.05
C PHE A 60 -16.22 -12.70 19.30
N ALA A 61 -15.28 -13.59 18.94
CA ALA A 61 -15.35 -15.02 19.25
C ALA A 61 -15.25 -15.33 20.76
N TYR A 62 -14.91 -14.36 21.61
CA TYR A 62 -15.03 -14.46 23.07
C TYR A 62 -16.43 -14.10 23.59
N THR A 63 -17.26 -13.50 22.76
CA THR A 63 -18.64 -13.14 23.12
C THR A 63 -19.57 -14.32 22.84
N SER A 64 -20.61 -14.52 23.64
CA SER A 64 -21.64 -15.56 23.46
C SER A 64 -22.61 -15.28 22.29
N LEU A 65 -22.18 -14.52 21.29
CA LEU A 65 -22.95 -14.20 20.09
C LEU A 65 -22.96 -15.39 19.11
N GLN A 66 -24.03 -15.48 18.32
CA GLN A 66 -24.11 -16.48 17.26
C GLN A 66 -23.05 -16.21 16.19
N ASN A 67 -22.45 -17.27 15.65
CA ASN A 67 -21.33 -17.17 14.70
C ASN A 67 -21.67 -16.35 13.43
N TYR A 68 -22.93 -16.37 13.00
CA TYR A 68 -23.40 -15.58 11.86
C TYR A 68 -23.30 -14.06 12.12
N TRP A 69 -23.70 -13.61 13.30
CA TRP A 69 -23.63 -12.19 13.68
C TRP A 69 -22.18 -11.72 13.82
N ILE A 70 -21.31 -12.57 14.34
CA ILE A 70 -19.88 -12.28 14.47
C ILE A 70 -19.27 -11.98 13.09
N ILE A 71 -19.52 -12.84 12.10
CA ILE A 71 -18.99 -12.65 10.74
C ILE A 71 -19.46 -11.33 10.12
N SER A 72 -20.76 -11.02 10.20
CA SER A 72 -21.29 -9.78 9.63
C SER A 72 -20.74 -8.52 10.31
N ILE A 73 -20.67 -8.50 11.64
CA ILE A 73 -20.17 -7.34 12.39
C ILE A 73 -18.67 -7.17 12.17
N SER A 74 -17.90 -8.26 12.20
CA SER A 74 -16.46 -8.23 11.92
C SER A 74 -16.16 -7.75 10.50
N ALA A 75 -16.93 -8.20 9.49
CA ALA A 75 -16.77 -7.73 8.12
C ALA A 75 -17.02 -6.23 7.98
N LEU A 76 -18.07 -5.71 8.64
CA LEU A 76 -18.42 -4.29 8.59
C LEU A 76 -17.35 -3.42 9.29
N ILE A 77 -16.86 -3.86 10.46
CA ILE A 77 -15.78 -3.17 11.18
C ILE A 77 -14.48 -3.22 10.39
N ALA A 78 -14.11 -4.38 9.84
CA ALA A 78 -12.92 -4.53 9.03
C ALA A 78 -12.96 -3.61 7.80
N LEU A 79 -14.09 -3.55 7.11
CA LEU A 79 -14.27 -2.68 5.95
C LEU A 79 -14.09 -1.21 6.33
N LEU A 80 -14.69 -0.77 7.44
CA LEU A 80 -14.52 0.60 7.94
C LEU A 80 -13.05 0.92 8.27
N LEU A 81 -12.36 0.02 8.98
CA LEU A 81 -10.95 0.20 9.35
C LEU A 81 -10.02 0.25 8.14
N VAL A 82 -10.28 -0.59 7.12
CA VAL A 82 -9.50 -0.58 5.87
C VAL A 82 -9.68 0.72 5.11
N ILE A 83 -10.92 1.23 5.03
CA ILE A 83 -11.16 2.54 4.40
C ILE A 83 -10.38 3.63 5.12
N LEU A 84 -10.41 3.63 6.46
CA LEU A 84 -9.64 4.58 7.26
C LEU A 84 -8.13 4.44 6.97
N LEU A 85 -7.59 3.22 6.99
CA LEU A 85 -6.19 2.97 6.71
C LEU A 85 -5.81 3.44 5.29
N ASN A 86 -6.66 3.18 4.30
CA ASN A 86 -6.42 3.60 2.92
C ASN A 86 -6.34 5.13 2.79
N VAL A 87 -7.35 5.82 3.34
CA VAL A 87 -7.48 7.27 3.20
C VAL A 87 -6.41 8.01 4.01
N PHE A 88 -6.08 7.56 5.21
CA PHE A 88 -5.17 8.27 6.11
C PHE A 88 -3.71 7.82 6.01
N VAL A 89 -3.43 6.63 5.49
CA VAL A 89 -2.06 6.07 5.46
C VAL A 89 -1.60 5.82 4.03
N LEU A 90 -2.31 4.97 3.28
CA LEU A 90 -1.81 4.51 1.96
C LEU A 90 -1.82 5.63 0.91
N ILE A 91 -2.89 6.44 0.85
CA ILE A 91 -2.94 7.57 -0.09
C ILE A 91 -1.84 8.60 0.24
N PRO A 92 -1.68 9.09 1.49
CA PRO A 92 -0.60 10.01 1.82
C PRO A 92 0.81 9.45 1.56
N LEU A 93 1.01 8.14 1.78
CA LEU A 93 2.29 7.49 1.53
C LEU A 93 2.65 7.52 0.04
N SER A 94 1.71 7.13 -0.83
CA SER A 94 1.90 7.17 -2.28
C SER A 94 2.11 8.60 -2.81
N SER A 95 1.40 9.59 -2.26
CA SER A 95 1.62 11.00 -2.63
C SER A 95 2.97 11.55 -2.16
N ALA A 96 3.51 11.04 -1.05
CA ALA A 96 4.84 11.42 -0.57
C ALA A 96 5.96 10.89 -1.49
N GLU A 97 5.77 9.71 -2.09
CA GLU A 97 6.71 9.13 -3.06
C GLU A 97 6.72 9.90 -4.38
N GLU A 98 5.54 10.30 -4.89
CA GLU A 98 5.46 11.06 -6.14
C GLU A 98 6.10 12.45 -6.03
N SER A 99 6.03 13.10 -4.86
CA SER A 99 6.60 14.44 -4.64
C SER A 99 8.13 14.47 -4.57
N LEU A 100 8.82 13.33 -4.45
CA LEU A 100 10.29 13.27 -4.52
C LEU A 100 10.78 13.20 -5.97
N ALA A 101 9.92 12.83 -6.91
CA ALA A 101 10.21 12.90 -8.33
C ALA A 101 9.78 14.29 -8.82
N PHE A 102 10.75 15.17 -9.09
CA PHE A 102 10.48 16.31 -9.94
C PHE A 102 9.91 15.77 -11.26
N THR A 103 8.61 15.96 -11.49
CA THR A 103 7.98 15.51 -12.73
C THR A 103 8.75 16.14 -13.90
N GLU A 104 9.07 15.37 -14.95
CA GLU A 104 9.77 15.90 -16.14
C GLU A 104 9.08 17.15 -16.71
N ASP A 105 7.76 17.25 -16.54
CA ASP A 105 6.97 18.43 -16.91
C ASP A 105 7.29 19.69 -16.09
N SER A 106 7.72 19.54 -14.83
CA SER A 106 8.17 20.67 -13.99
C SER A 106 9.52 21.26 -14.43
N LEU A 107 10.26 20.50 -15.24
CA LEU A 107 11.55 20.89 -15.81
C LEU A 107 11.38 21.59 -17.17
N LYS A 108 10.24 21.38 -17.86
CA LYS A 108 9.92 22.07 -19.12
C LYS A 108 9.73 23.57 -18.87
N GLY A 109 10.56 24.38 -19.51
CA GLY A 109 10.55 25.85 -19.38
C GLY A 109 11.51 26.40 -18.32
N ARG A 110 12.29 25.56 -17.63
CA ARG A 110 13.42 26.01 -16.80
C ARG A 110 14.69 26.18 -17.63
N LEU A 111 15.51 27.16 -17.26
CA LEU A 111 16.85 27.36 -17.84
C LEU A 111 17.78 26.25 -17.32
N GLY A 112 18.29 25.42 -18.23
CA GLY A 112 19.29 24.40 -17.93
C GLY A 112 20.66 24.78 -18.51
N THR A 113 21.73 24.36 -17.83
CA THR A 113 23.12 24.53 -18.26
C THR A 113 23.62 23.26 -18.93
N ILE A 114 24.21 23.38 -20.12
CA ILE A 114 24.74 22.23 -20.85
C ILE A 114 26.04 21.78 -20.19
N ILE A 115 26.08 20.54 -19.70
CA ILE A 115 27.29 19.91 -19.14
C ILE A 115 27.96 18.99 -20.16
N THR A 116 27.18 18.31 -21.02
CA THR A 116 27.69 17.49 -22.11
C THR A 116 27.11 17.99 -23.44
N SER A 117 27.97 18.22 -24.44
CA SER A 117 27.58 18.77 -25.74
C SER A 117 26.47 17.96 -26.40
N VAL A 118 25.37 18.61 -26.78
CA VAL A 118 24.24 17.98 -27.48
C VAL A 118 24.42 18.19 -29.00
N PRO A 119 24.76 17.15 -29.78
CA PRO A 119 24.88 17.26 -31.25
C PRO A 119 23.50 17.29 -31.92
N ALA A 120 23.42 17.77 -33.17
CA ALA A 120 22.16 17.87 -33.92
C ALA A 120 21.40 16.54 -34.11
N ASP A 121 22.11 15.40 -34.04
CA ASP A 121 21.58 14.03 -34.16
C ASP A 121 22.05 13.14 -33.00
N GLY A 122 22.27 13.71 -31.81
CA GLY A 122 22.82 12.97 -30.67
C GLY A 122 22.14 13.26 -29.34
N TYR A 123 22.56 12.50 -28.32
CA TYR A 123 22.16 12.70 -26.94
C TYR A 123 23.24 13.50 -26.21
N GLY A 124 22.83 14.30 -25.23
CA GLY A 124 23.73 14.94 -24.29
C GLY A 124 23.02 15.17 -22.96
N GLU A 125 23.70 15.85 -22.06
CA GLU A 125 23.25 16.01 -20.67
C GLU A 125 23.12 17.50 -20.35
N VAL A 126 22.03 17.85 -19.66
CA VAL A 126 21.69 19.21 -19.27
C VAL A 126 21.42 19.22 -17.77
N PHE A 127 22.03 20.17 -17.09
CA PHE A 127 21.95 20.38 -15.64
C PHE A 127 20.91 21.46 -15.33
N ILE A 128 20.03 21.24 -14.36
CA ILE A 128 18.96 22.21 -14.05
C ILE A 128 19.05 22.62 -12.58
N GLU A 129 19.41 23.88 -12.33
CA GLU A 129 19.48 24.41 -10.96
C GLU A 129 18.08 24.64 -10.36
N GLY A 130 17.75 23.86 -9.32
CA GLY A 130 16.54 24.02 -8.52
C GLY A 130 16.83 24.70 -7.18
N VAL A 131 15.92 25.60 -6.75
CA VAL A 131 16.01 26.31 -5.44
C VAL A 131 15.89 25.36 -4.23
N SER A 132 15.40 24.14 -4.43
CA SER A 132 15.16 23.14 -3.37
C SER A 132 16.04 21.88 -3.47
N GLY A 133 16.95 21.81 -4.44
CA GLY A 133 17.77 20.64 -4.71
C GLY A 133 18.33 20.68 -6.13
N THR A 134 19.58 20.25 -6.27
CA THR A 134 20.34 20.25 -7.52
C THR A 134 20.12 18.93 -8.25
N ILE A 135 19.80 18.98 -9.55
CA ILE A 135 19.61 17.81 -10.42
C ILE A 135 20.34 18.02 -11.75
#